data_AF-A0A843CMX2-F1
#
_entry.id   AF-A0A843CMX2-F1
#
_cell.length_a   1.000
_cell.length_b   1.000
_cell.length_c   1.000
_cell.angle_alpha   90.00
_cell.angle_beta   90.00
_cell.angle_gamma   90.00
#
_symmetry.space_group_name_H-M   'P 1'
#
loop_
_entity.id
_entity.type
_entity.pdbx_description
1 polymer ?
#
loop_
_entity_poly.entity_id
_entity_poly.type
_entity_poly.pdbx_seq_one_letter_code
_entity_poly.pdbx_strand_id
1 'polypeptide(L)'
;MSMENEWRSFVRKYWRIGVVFVVAAVLFFAWSVYVFLWFVGMSQSSGLVPSVLNLWTMSHLVTFIVYAVLWEILLVGVPIVVAGVVGWQLWWKKVPEMERRFHFGGRKRSTGGGGGSLLFFIAFCVKVFIDGKWNTPIASFTLDYVVGSMITILVWGLVTIGIPAAIGLTWWISHEMKKV
;
A
#
# COMPACT_ATOMS: atom_id res chain seq x y z
N MET A 1 41.26 -19.00 5.58
CA MET A 1 41.00 -17.55 5.57
C MET A 1 39.61 -17.37 6.18
N SER A 2 39.47 -16.74 7.34
CA SER A 2 38.20 -16.74 8.10
C SER A 2 37.21 -15.72 7.54
N MET A 3 35.91 -16.07 7.55
CA MET A 3 34.80 -15.21 7.10
C MET A 3 34.83 -13.79 7.69
N GLU A 4 35.36 -13.65 8.91
CA GLU A 4 35.54 -12.37 9.61
C GLU A 4 36.40 -11.36 8.83
N ASN A 5 37.49 -11.84 8.21
CA ASN A 5 38.46 -11.00 7.50
C ASN A 5 37.93 -10.58 6.13
N GLU A 6 37.19 -11.47 5.45
CA GLU A 6 36.48 -11.14 4.21
C GLU A 6 35.34 -10.14 4.47
N TRP A 7 34.58 -10.33 5.55
CA TRP A 7 33.50 -9.42 5.94
C TRP A 7 34.00 -8.01 6.26
N ARG A 8 35.05 -7.88 7.08
CA ARG A 8 35.65 -6.58 7.40
C ARG A 8 36.24 -5.86 6.18
N SER A 9 36.83 -6.62 5.25
CA SER A 9 37.33 -6.11 3.97
C SER A 9 36.19 -5.57 3.10
N PHE A 10 35.11 -6.35 2.96
CA PHE A 10 33.94 -5.99 2.19
C PHE A 10 33.23 -4.76 2.76
N VAL A 11 32.98 -4.74 4.08
CA VAL A 11 32.37 -3.59 4.77
C VAL A 11 33.20 -2.34 4.54
N ARG A 12 34.53 -2.39 4.70
CA ARG A 12 35.40 -1.22 4.51
C ARG A 12 35.45 -0.75 3.05
N LYS A 13 35.33 -1.67 2.10
CA LYS A 13 35.31 -1.39 0.65
C LYS A 13 33.98 -0.77 0.18
N TYR A 14 32.86 -1.19 0.75
CA TYR A 14 31.51 -0.73 0.36
C TYR A 14 30.88 0.28 1.35
N TRP A 15 31.52 0.61 2.47
CA TRP A 15 31.00 1.56 3.47
C TRP A 15 30.64 2.92 2.86
N ARG A 16 31.46 3.44 1.94
CA ARG A 16 31.18 4.70 1.24
C ARG A 16 29.89 4.64 0.42
N ILE A 17 29.62 3.50 -0.22
CA ILE A 17 28.38 3.28 -0.98
C ILE A 17 27.19 3.11 -0.03
N GLY A 18 27.38 2.41 1.09
CA GLY A 18 26.36 2.28 2.15
C GLY A 18 25.93 3.63 2.72
N VAL A 19 26.89 4.52 3.03
CA VAL A 19 26.61 5.87 3.51
C VAL A 19 25.83 6.68 2.47
N VAL A 20 26.22 6.63 1.20
CA VAL A 20 25.49 7.29 0.11
C VAL A 20 24.05 6.78 -0.01
N PHE A 21 23.84 5.47 0.15
CA PHE A 21 22.51 4.87 0.10
C PHE A 21 21.63 5.33 1.27
N VAL A 22 22.19 5.42 2.48
CA VAL A 22 21.47 5.95 3.66
C VAL A 22 21.09 7.41 3.44
N VAL A 23 22.02 8.23 2.93
CA VAL A 23 21.74 9.64 2.62
C VAL A 23 20.64 9.76 1.57
N ALA A 24 20.70 8.96 0.50
CA ALA A 24 19.67 8.93 -0.53
C ALA A 24 18.30 8.52 0.02
N ALA A 25 18.25 7.54 0.92
CA ALA A 25 17.02 7.10 1.56
C ALA A 25 16.41 8.19 2.46
N VAL A 26 17.23 8.92 3.22
CA VAL A 26 16.77 10.04 4.05
C VAL A 26 16.25 11.19 3.18
N LEU A 27 16.97 11.55 2.12
CA LEU A 27 16.52 12.56 1.16
C LEU A 27 15.20 12.17 0.50
N PHE A 28 15.06 10.91 0.14
CA PHE A 28 13.84 10.36 -0.43
C PHE A 28 12.65 10.46 0.54
N PHE A 29 12.86 10.07 1.80
CA PHE A 29 11.84 10.17 2.84
C PHE A 29 11.44 11.63 3.06
N ALA A 30 12.40 12.54 3.18
CA ALA A 30 12.15 13.98 3.32
C ALA A 30 11.38 14.54 2.12
N TRP A 31 11.72 14.11 0.90
CA TRP A 31 11.00 14.50 -0.32
C TRP A 31 9.55 14.02 -0.31
N SER A 32 9.30 12.77 0.10
CA SER A 32 7.95 12.23 0.24
C SER A 32 7.12 13.04 1.22
N VAL A 33 7.68 13.37 2.39
CA VAL A 33 7.01 14.21 3.40
C VAL A 33 6.72 15.60 2.85
N TYR A 34 7.68 16.20 2.13
CA TYR A 34 7.49 17.50 1.49
C TYR A 34 6.35 17.49 0.48
N VAL A 35 6.29 16.48 -0.41
CA VAL A 35 5.21 16.32 -1.39
C VAL A 35 3.85 16.17 -0.70
N PHE A 36 3.78 15.39 0.37
CA PHE A 36 2.56 15.23 1.15
C PHE A 36 2.10 16.56 1.76
N LEU A 37 2.99 17.31 2.42
CA LEU A 37 2.67 18.61 3.01
C LEU A 37 2.26 19.64 1.96
N TRP A 38 2.95 19.67 0.82
CA TRP A 38 2.57 20.50 -0.32
C TRP A 38 1.17 20.15 -0.83
N PHE A 39 0.86 18.85 -0.98
CA PHE A 39 -0.46 18.40 -1.41
C PHE A 39 -1.55 18.79 -0.41
N VAL A 40 -1.31 18.66 0.90
CA VAL A 40 -2.23 19.10 1.95
C VAL A 40 -2.54 20.58 1.79
N GLY A 41 -1.51 21.42 1.65
CA GLY A 41 -1.68 22.86 1.46
C GLY A 41 -2.46 23.20 0.18
N MET A 42 -2.14 22.53 -0.93
CA MET A 42 -2.86 22.69 -2.20
C MET A 42 -4.32 22.25 -2.10
N SER A 43 -4.60 21.17 -1.36
CA SER A 43 -5.96 20.66 -1.20
C SER A 43 -6.86 21.64 -0.43
N GLN A 44 -6.28 22.37 0.52
CA GLN A 44 -6.99 23.40 1.28
C GLN A 44 -7.17 24.69 0.48
N SER A 45 -6.15 25.14 -0.25
CA SER A 45 -6.22 26.39 -1.03
C SER A 45 -7.12 26.27 -2.27
N SER A 46 -7.21 25.08 -2.87
CA SER A 46 -8.10 24.80 -4.00
C SER A 46 -9.56 24.52 -3.60
N GLY A 47 -9.85 24.42 -2.29
CA GLY A 47 -11.17 24.05 -1.80
C GLY A 47 -11.53 22.57 -2.00
N LEU A 48 -10.56 21.72 -2.31
CA LEU A 48 -10.75 20.28 -2.48
C LEU A 48 -11.14 19.59 -1.17
N VAL A 49 -10.62 20.08 -0.04
CA VAL A 49 -11.05 19.65 1.31
C VAL A 49 -11.29 20.83 2.24
N PRO A 50 -12.24 20.72 3.19
CA PRO A 50 -12.43 21.73 4.23
C PRO A 50 -11.21 21.87 5.14
N SER A 51 -10.94 23.08 5.61
CA SER A 51 -9.88 23.35 6.59
C SER A 51 -10.19 22.80 7.99
N VAL A 52 -11.46 22.56 8.30
CA VAL A 52 -11.92 22.08 9.61
C VAL A 52 -12.34 20.62 9.51
N LEU A 53 -11.73 19.73 10.31
CA LEU A 53 -12.01 18.29 10.32
C LEU A 53 -13.47 17.93 10.56
N ASN A 54 -14.20 18.73 11.35
CA ASN A 54 -15.62 18.53 11.63
C ASN A 54 -16.51 18.62 10.38
N LEU A 55 -16.02 19.26 9.30
CA LEU A 55 -16.74 19.40 8.03
C LEU A 55 -16.38 18.33 7.00
N TRP A 56 -15.43 17.44 7.34
CA TRP A 56 -15.00 16.40 6.42
C TRP A 56 -16.13 15.39 6.22
N THR A 57 -16.40 15.08 4.96
CA THR A 57 -17.35 14.05 4.56
C THR A 57 -16.58 12.84 4.01
N MET A 58 -17.26 11.72 3.83
CA MET A 58 -16.62 10.54 3.20
C MET A 58 -16.13 10.86 1.78
N SER A 59 -16.86 11.71 1.04
CA SER A 59 -16.44 12.20 -0.27
C SER A 59 -15.08 12.92 -0.21
N HIS A 60 -14.91 13.84 0.72
CA HIS A 60 -13.65 14.57 0.93
C HIS A 60 -12.52 13.62 1.31
N LEU A 61 -12.78 12.68 2.24
CA LEU A 61 -11.79 11.73 2.71
C LEU A 61 -11.30 10.81 1.58
N VAL A 62 -12.21 10.22 0.81
CA VAL A 62 -11.85 9.32 -0.29
C VAL A 62 -11.13 10.08 -1.41
N THR A 63 -11.64 11.25 -1.79
CA THR A 63 -11.00 12.09 -2.81
C THR A 63 -9.60 12.50 -2.38
N PHE A 64 -9.43 12.93 -1.13
CA PHE A 64 -8.14 13.29 -0.56
C PHE A 64 -7.15 12.13 -0.60
N ILE A 65 -7.54 10.93 -0.16
CA ILE A 65 -6.66 9.74 -0.17
C ILE A 65 -6.26 9.38 -1.61
N VAL A 66 -7.21 9.35 -2.55
CA VAL A 66 -6.92 8.99 -3.94
C VAL A 66 -5.95 9.98 -4.56
N TYR A 67 -6.20 11.28 -4.42
CA TYR A 67 -5.32 12.31 -4.96
C TYR A 67 -3.96 12.34 -4.26
N ALA A 68 -3.90 12.14 -2.95
CA ALA A 68 -2.64 12.05 -2.20
C ALA A 68 -1.77 10.92 -2.76
N VAL A 69 -2.35 9.72 -2.91
CA VAL A 69 -1.63 8.56 -3.46
C VAL A 69 -1.21 8.79 -4.91
N LEU A 70 -2.07 9.39 -5.74
CA LEU A 70 -1.72 9.71 -7.13
C LEU A 70 -0.56 10.71 -7.21
N TRP A 71 -0.60 11.78 -6.43
CA TRP A 71 0.46 12.79 -6.41
C TRP A 71 1.75 12.26 -5.81
N GLU A 72 1.69 11.42 -4.79
CA GLU A 72 2.87 10.74 -4.26
C GLU A 72 3.48 9.81 -5.32
N ILE A 73 2.70 8.94 -5.97
CA ILE A 73 3.23 8.06 -7.02
C ILE A 73 3.82 8.88 -8.18
N LEU A 74 3.17 9.97 -8.55
CA LEU A 74 3.63 10.80 -9.66
C LEU A 74 4.93 11.56 -9.32
N LEU A 75 4.97 12.28 -8.20
CA LEU A 75 6.09 13.17 -7.85
C LEU A 75 7.21 12.48 -7.09
N VAL A 76 6.93 11.34 -6.46
CA VAL A 76 7.90 10.56 -5.71
C VAL A 76 8.26 9.30 -6.50
N GLY A 77 7.26 8.57 -7.00
CA GLY A 77 7.49 7.33 -7.75
C GLY A 77 8.23 7.52 -9.08
N VAL A 78 7.91 8.55 -9.87
CA VAL A 78 8.60 8.78 -11.15
C VAL A 78 10.09 9.08 -10.95
N PRO A 79 10.52 10.00 -10.05
CA PRO A 79 11.94 10.20 -9.77
C PRO A 79 12.67 8.94 -9.27
N ILE A 80 12.02 8.08 -8.48
CA ILE A 80 12.62 6.80 -8.06
C ILE A 80 12.92 5.93 -9.26
N VAL A 81 11.95 5.78 -10.16
CA VAL A 81 12.11 4.94 -11.35
C VAL A 81 13.25 5.48 -12.21
N VAL A 82 13.30 6.80 -12.42
CA VAL A 82 14.38 7.45 -13.17
C VAL A 82 15.74 7.22 -12.48
N ALA A 83 15.83 7.46 -11.17
CA ALA A 83 17.07 7.25 -10.41
C ALA A 83 17.52 5.79 -10.44
N GLY A 84 16.58 4.85 -10.37
CA GLY A 84 16.83 3.41 -10.48
C GLY A 84 17.36 3.02 -11.87
N VAL A 85 16.75 3.54 -12.94
CA VAL A 85 17.20 3.29 -14.32
C VAL A 85 18.58 3.90 -14.57
N VAL A 86 18.83 5.13 -14.12
CA VAL A 86 20.13 5.80 -14.25
C VAL A 86 21.21 5.07 -13.45
N GLY A 87 20.90 4.68 -12.20
CA GLY A 87 21.78 3.86 -11.37
C GLY A 87 22.10 2.52 -12.04
N TRP A 88 21.09 1.85 -12.61
CA TRP A 88 21.29 0.61 -13.38
C TRP A 88 22.18 0.83 -14.61
N GLN A 89 21.91 1.83 -15.43
CA GLN A 89 22.68 2.05 -16.67
C GLN A 89 24.13 2.46 -16.40
N LEU A 90 24.38 3.32 -15.42
CA LEU A 90 25.72 3.83 -15.11
C LEU A 90 26.56 2.85 -14.30
N TRP A 91 25.93 2.13 -13.36
CA TRP A 91 26.64 1.26 -12.43
C TRP A 91 26.63 -0.20 -12.89
N TRP A 92 25.46 -0.75 -13.26
CA TRP A 92 25.33 -2.17 -13.59
C TRP A 92 26.05 -2.58 -14.88
N LYS A 93 26.21 -1.66 -15.85
CA LYS A 93 27.02 -1.91 -17.05
C LYS A 93 28.52 -1.99 -16.77
N LYS A 94 29.00 -1.46 -15.64
CA LYS A 94 30.43 -1.44 -15.26
C LYS A 94 30.83 -2.54 -14.27
N VAL A 95 29.88 -3.31 -13.75
CA VAL A 95 30.18 -4.44 -12.87
C VAL A 95 30.66 -5.61 -13.73
N PRO A 96 31.90 -6.13 -13.53
CA PRO A 96 32.46 -7.21 -14.34
C PRO A 96 31.64 -8.49 -14.24
N GLU A 97 31.64 -9.29 -15.31
CA GLU A 97 30.74 -10.42 -15.58
C GLU A 97 30.74 -11.56 -14.52
N MET A 98 31.65 -11.51 -13.54
CA MET A 98 31.88 -12.58 -12.57
C MET A 98 30.84 -12.65 -11.43
N GLU A 99 29.96 -11.66 -11.27
CA GLU A 99 28.85 -11.69 -10.29
C GLU A 99 27.46 -11.87 -10.93
N ARG A 100 27.38 -12.02 -12.27
CA ARG A 100 26.11 -12.33 -12.99
C ARG A 100 25.51 -13.70 -12.67
N ARG A 101 26.19 -14.54 -11.90
CA ARG A 101 25.75 -15.90 -11.53
C ARG A 101 25.12 -16.04 -10.15
N PHE A 102 25.00 -14.97 -9.36
CA PHE A 102 24.03 -14.98 -8.27
C PHE A 102 22.67 -14.65 -8.85
N HIS A 103 21.98 -15.70 -9.32
CA HIS A 103 20.56 -15.65 -9.58
C HIS A 103 19.90 -15.03 -8.35
N PHE A 104 19.46 -13.78 -8.48
CA PHE A 104 18.34 -13.26 -7.69
C PHE A 104 17.13 -14.09 -8.14
N GLY A 105 17.04 -15.31 -7.60
CA GLY A 105 15.83 -16.09 -7.56
C GLY A 105 14.83 -15.20 -6.85
N GLY A 106 14.07 -14.47 -7.64
CA GLY A 106 13.04 -13.57 -7.17
C GLY A 106 12.04 -14.41 -6.41
N ARG A 107 12.26 -14.56 -5.11
CA ARG A 107 11.20 -14.93 -4.21
C ARG A 107 10.25 -13.76 -4.31
N LYS A 108 9.20 -13.95 -5.13
CA LYS A 108 8.00 -13.12 -5.07
C LYS A 108 7.63 -13.12 -3.60
N ARG A 109 7.97 -12.05 -2.88
CA ARG A 109 7.20 -11.68 -1.71
C ARG A 109 5.84 -11.39 -2.32
N SER A 110 4.95 -12.39 -2.26
CA SER A 110 3.55 -12.09 -2.17
C SER A 110 3.46 -11.18 -0.96
N THR A 111 3.41 -9.87 -1.20
CA THR A 111 3.03 -8.88 -0.21
C THR A 111 1.56 -9.14 0.09
N GLY A 112 1.30 -10.27 0.76
CA GLY A 112 0.01 -10.72 1.22
C GLY A 112 -0.18 -10.10 2.58
N GLY A 113 -1.03 -9.08 2.65
CA GLY A 113 -1.32 -8.38 3.90
C GLY A 113 -1.70 -6.94 3.64
N GLY A 114 -2.85 -6.74 2.98
CA GLY A 114 -3.39 -5.40 2.74
C GLY A 114 -4.74 -5.42 2.02
N GLY A 115 -5.05 -6.49 1.29
CA GLY A 115 -6.34 -6.63 0.60
C GLY A 115 -7.53 -6.61 1.57
N GLY A 116 -7.42 -7.27 2.73
CA GLY A 116 -8.51 -7.34 3.71
C GLY A 116 -8.96 -5.96 4.20
N SER A 117 -8.04 -5.15 4.75
CA SER A 117 -8.37 -3.82 5.29
C SER A 117 -8.87 -2.86 4.21
N LEU A 118 -8.32 -2.93 3.00
CA LEU A 118 -8.77 -2.13 1.87
C LEU A 118 -10.17 -2.54 1.39
N LEU A 119 -10.45 -3.84 1.29
CA LEU A 119 -11.79 -4.34 0.96
C LEU A 119 -12.81 -3.97 2.02
N PHE A 120 -12.46 -4.05 3.30
CA PHE A 120 -13.31 -3.58 4.40
C PHE A 120 -13.60 -2.08 4.30
N PHE A 121 -12.59 -1.26 4.00
CA PHE A 121 -12.75 0.17 3.80
C PHE A 121 -13.67 0.48 2.60
N ILE A 122 -13.49 -0.24 1.48
CA ILE A 122 -14.36 -0.09 0.30
C ILE A 122 -15.80 -0.48 0.63
N ALA A 123 -16.02 -1.64 1.27
CA ALA A 123 -17.34 -2.09 1.66
C ALA A 123 -18.04 -1.10 2.59
N PHE A 124 -17.29 -0.51 3.53
CA PHE A 124 -17.79 0.56 4.40
C PHE A 124 -18.17 1.81 3.59
N CYS A 125 -17.34 2.23 2.64
CA CYS A 125 -17.65 3.36 1.75
C CYS A 125 -18.93 3.11 0.93
N VAL A 126 -19.07 1.90 0.37
CA VAL A 126 -20.28 1.49 -0.38
C VAL A 126 -21.52 1.55 0.52
N LYS A 127 -21.43 1.04 1.75
CA LYS A 127 -22.55 1.12 2.71
C LYS A 127 -22.94 2.56 3.00
N VAL A 128 -21.98 3.43 3.31
CA VAL A 128 -22.23 4.85 3.58
C VAL A 128 -22.84 5.57 2.37
N PHE A 129 -22.45 5.17 1.17
CA PHE A 129 -23.02 5.68 -0.07
C PHE A 129 -24.48 5.24 -0.26
N ILE A 130 -24.79 3.96 -0.05
CA ILE A 130 -26.17 3.42 -0.11
C ILE A 130 -27.09 4.11 0.90
N ASP A 131 -26.58 4.40 2.10
CA ASP A 131 -27.33 5.10 3.15
C ASP A 131 -27.47 6.62 2.93
N GLY A 132 -26.96 7.14 1.80
CA GLY A 132 -27.05 8.57 1.46
C GLY A 132 -26.18 9.50 2.31
N LYS A 133 -25.34 8.97 3.21
CA LYS A 133 -24.49 9.76 4.11
C LYS A 133 -23.12 10.12 3.52
N TRP A 134 -22.95 9.97 2.21
CA TRP A 134 -21.69 10.21 1.50
C TRP A 134 -21.16 11.64 1.63
N ASN A 135 -22.06 12.62 1.53
CA ASN A 135 -21.76 14.05 1.65
C ASN A 135 -22.12 14.62 3.03
N THR A 136 -22.41 13.76 4.00
CA THR A 136 -22.67 14.17 5.37
C THR A 136 -21.36 14.27 6.14
N PRO A 137 -21.19 15.27 7.03
CA PRO A 137 -20.01 15.34 7.88
C PRO A 137 -19.81 14.06 8.69
N ILE A 138 -18.61 13.49 8.65
CA ILE A 138 -18.24 12.27 9.38
C ILE A 138 -18.46 12.44 10.89
N ALA A 139 -18.29 13.67 11.39
CA ALA A 139 -18.52 13.99 12.79
C ALA A 139 -19.97 13.80 13.25
N SER A 140 -20.95 13.77 12.33
CA SER A 140 -22.33 13.46 12.68
C SER A 140 -22.61 11.94 12.71
N PHE A 141 -21.62 11.09 12.46
CA PHE A 141 -21.79 9.65 12.51
C PHE A 141 -21.81 9.22 13.97
N THR A 142 -22.93 8.64 14.41
CA THR A 142 -23.02 8.05 15.74
C THR A 142 -22.20 6.77 15.80
N LEU A 143 -21.69 6.44 16.99
CA LEU A 143 -20.98 5.18 17.21
C LEU A 143 -21.86 3.98 16.82
N ASP A 144 -23.15 4.05 17.15
CA ASP A 144 -24.15 3.04 16.77
C ASP A 144 -24.22 2.84 15.25
N TYR A 145 -24.26 3.94 14.49
CA TYR A 145 -24.25 3.87 13.03
C TYR A 145 -22.94 3.25 12.51
N VAL A 146 -21.77 3.65 13.03
CA VAL A 146 -20.47 3.13 12.57
C VAL A 146 -20.36 1.63 12.88
N VAL A 147 -20.63 1.23 14.12
CA VAL A 147 -20.57 -0.18 14.55
C VAL A 147 -21.61 -1.02 13.82
N GLY A 148 -22.85 -0.55 13.70
CA GLY A 148 -23.90 -1.22 12.94
C GLY A 148 -23.52 -1.39 11.46
N SER A 149 -22.88 -0.38 10.87
CA SER A 149 -22.32 -0.48 9.50
C SER A 149 -21.24 -1.55 9.41
N MET A 150 -20.31 -1.59 10.37
CA MET A 150 -19.22 -2.56 10.42
C MET A 150 -19.74 -3.99 10.57
N ILE A 151 -20.72 -4.21 11.44
CA ILE A 151 -21.37 -5.52 11.59
C ILE A 151 -22.07 -5.90 10.29
N THR A 152 -22.80 -4.97 9.67
CA THR A 152 -23.53 -5.23 8.42
C THR A 152 -22.59 -5.68 7.30
N ILE A 153 -21.48 -4.97 7.07
CA ILE A 153 -20.50 -5.35 6.03
C ILE A 153 -19.81 -6.68 6.35
N LEU A 154 -19.55 -6.98 7.63
CA LEU A 154 -18.98 -8.27 8.05
C LEU A 154 -19.95 -9.43 7.78
N VAL A 155 -21.23 -9.24 8.13
CA VAL A 155 -22.29 -10.23 7.89
C VAL A 155 -22.43 -10.49 6.39
N TRP A 156 -22.53 -9.44 5.56
CA TRP A 156 -22.59 -9.60 4.11
C TRP A 156 -21.31 -10.22 3.52
N GLY A 157 -20.14 -9.89 4.07
CA GLY A 157 -18.88 -10.54 3.72
C GLY A 157 -18.88 -12.05 4.03
N LEU A 158 -19.41 -12.43 5.19
CA LEU A 158 -19.55 -13.84 5.57
C LEU A 158 -20.57 -14.55 4.68
N VAL A 159 -21.68 -13.90 4.31
CA VAL A 159 -22.68 -14.48 3.40
C VAL A 159 -22.09 -14.74 2.01
N THR A 160 -21.34 -13.77 1.46
CA THR A 160 -20.75 -13.91 0.11
C THR A 160 -19.65 -14.97 0.03
N ILE A 161 -18.91 -15.23 1.12
CA ILE A 161 -17.90 -16.31 1.18
C ILE A 161 -18.54 -17.64 1.63
N GLY A 162 -19.46 -17.59 2.58
CA GLY A 162 -20.06 -18.75 3.24
C GLY A 162 -20.97 -19.56 2.32
N ILE A 163 -21.77 -18.92 1.47
CA ILE A 163 -22.65 -19.63 0.53
C ILE A 163 -21.83 -20.45 -0.48
N PRO A 164 -20.84 -19.88 -1.19
CA PRO A 164 -19.97 -20.65 -2.08
C PRO A 164 -19.18 -21.74 -1.34
N ALA A 165 -18.69 -21.47 -0.14
CA ALA A 165 -17.97 -22.46 0.66
C ALA A 165 -18.85 -23.67 1.04
N ALA A 166 -20.10 -23.43 1.43
CA ALA A 166 -21.06 -24.49 1.74
C ALA A 166 -21.41 -25.33 0.50
N ILE A 167 -21.59 -24.70 -0.66
CA ILE A 167 -21.83 -25.40 -1.93
C ILE A 167 -20.60 -26.24 -2.32
N GLY A 168 -19.39 -25.68 -2.17
CA GLY A 168 -18.14 -26.39 -2.45
C GLY A 168 -17.94 -27.60 -1.53
N LEU A 169 -18.20 -27.43 -0.24
CA LEU A 169 -18.09 -28.51 0.75
C LEU A 169 -19.09 -29.64 0.50
N THR A 170 -20.34 -29.30 0.21
CA THR A 170 -21.39 -30.30 -0.09
C THR A 170 -21.09 -31.05 -1.39
N TRP A 171 -20.61 -30.36 -2.43
CA TRP A 171 -20.18 -31.00 -3.66
C TRP A 171 -18.97 -31.92 -3.43
N TRP A 172 -17.97 -31.48 -2.65
CA TRP A 172 -16.78 -32.27 -2.34
C TRP A 172 -17.12 -33.56 -1.59
N ILE A 173 -17.94 -33.49 -0.54
CA ILE A 173 -18.39 -34.66 0.22
C ILE A 173 -19.14 -35.63 -0.69
N SER A 174 -20.02 -35.12 -1.56
CA SER A 174 -20.77 -35.96 -2.52
C SER A 174 -19.87 -36.65 -3.55
N HIS A 175 -18.70 -36.07 -3.86
CA HIS A 175 -17.75 -36.63 -4.82
C HIS A 175 -16.85 -37.71 -4.19
N GLU A 176 -16.42 -37.52 -2.94
CA GLU A 176 -15.70 -38.54 -2.17
C GLU A 176 -16.58 -39.77 -1.88
N MET A 177 -17.85 -39.58 -1.54
CA MET A 177 -18.80 -40.68 -1.30
C MET A 177 -19.14 -41.51 -2.55
N LYS A 178 -18.86 -41.02 -3.76
CA LYS A 178 -19.07 -41.77 -5.02
C LYS A 178 -17.83 -42.54 -5.47
N LYS A 179 -16.68 -42.34 -4.83
CA LYS A 179 -15.44 -43.07 -5.12
C LYS A 179 -15.21 -44.28 -4.21
N VAL A 180 -15.96 -44.37 -3.11
CA VAL A 180 -16.08 -45.55 -2.24
C VAL A 180 -17.18 -46.46 -2.79
#